data_AF-A0A2A4YA42-F1
#
_entry.id   AF-A0A2A4YA42-F1
#
_cell.length_a   1.000
_cell.length_b   1.000
_cell.length_c   1.000
_cell.angle_alpha   90.00
_cell.angle_beta   90.00
_cell.angle_gamma   90.00
#
_symmetry.space_group_name_H-M   'P 1'
#
loop_
_entity.id
_entity.type
_entity.pdbx_description
1 polymer ?
#
loop_
_entity_poly.entity_id
_entity_poly.type
_entity_poly.pdbx_seq_one_letter_code
_entity_poly.pdbx_strand_id
1 'polypeptide(L)'
;MPRLSFGASYVCDGLAASNIARSLLKSPEIYFFDTELVKGDEGIKFENFVALSLLKHIHSKIDYQAKNYSLKFLHTKEKKEVDFAISHDKKVEKIIEVKLKNHTMSSSLRFFHEKYQIPAVQVVKDLKKKRIEGGIEIVHSKKNLESLDL
;
A
#
# COMPACT_ATOMS: atom_id res chain seq x y z
N MET A 1 20.20 0.30 0.67
CA MET A 1 20.24 -0.05 2.11
C MET A 1 18.93 -0.74 2.45
N PRO A 2 18.95 -1.76 3.31
CA PRO A 2 17.95 -2.82 3.31
C PRO A 2 16.60 -2.24 3.74
N ARG A 3 15.54 -2.59 3.01
CA ARG A 3 14.22 -2.75 3.64
C ARG A 3 14.50 -3.50 4.93
N LEU A 4 14.11 -2.97 6.09
CA LEU A 4 14.29 -3.65 7.37
C LEU A 4 13.60 -5.01 7.25
N SER A 5 14.39 -6.00 6.86
CA SER A 5 14.04 -7.39 6.74
C SER A 5 14.08 -7.92 8.16
N PHE A 6 13.07 -7.55 8.93
CA PHE A 6 12.75 -8.28 10.15
C PHE A 6 11.91 -9.49 9.72
N GLY A 7 12.52 -10.67 9.87
CA GLY A 7 11.94 -11.93 9.47
C GLY A 7 10.62 -12.20 10.17
N ALA A 8 9.55 -12.23 9.38
CA ALA A 8 8.40 -13.08 9.62
C ALA A 8 8.13 -13.82 8.30
N SER A 9 8.93 -14.85 8.02
CA SER A 9 8.70 -15.76 6.91
C SER A 9 7.43 -16.56 7.16
N TYR A 10 6.36 -16.28 6.44
CA TYR A 10 5.27 -17.23 6.23
C TYR A 10 5.00 -17.38 4.74
N VAL A 11 5.17 -18.61 4.27
CA VAL A 11 5.23 -19.04 2.87
C VAL A 11 4.09 -20.04 2.66
N CYS A 12 3.00 -19.72 1.93
CA CYS A 12 1.96 -20.72 1.62
C CYS A 12 1.34 -20.61 0.20
N ASP A 13 1.20 -21.77 -0.47
CA ASP A 13 0.81 -21.97 -1.87
C ASP A 13 -0.70 -21.82 -2.13
N GLY A 14 -1.06 -21.60 -3.40
CA GLY A 14 -2.24 -22.16 -4.10
C GLY A 14 -3.65 -21.98 -3.52
N LEU A 15 -4.53 -21.31 -4.29
CA LEU A 15 -6.02 -21.38 -4.31
C LEU A 15 -6.91 -20.55 -3.35
N ALA A 16 -7.85 -19.81 -3.98
CA ALA A 16 -9.06 -19.12 -3.47
C ALA A 16 -8.91 -17.81 -2.64
N ALA A 17 -9.99 -17.01 -2.55
CA ALA A 17 -10.07 -15.71 -1.84
C ALA A 17 -9.66 -15.77 -0.36
N SER A 18 -9.68 -16.97 0.22
CA SER A 18 -9.10 -17.33 1.52
C SER A 18 -7.57 -17.21 1.59
N ASN A 19 -6.87 -17.07 0.46
CA ASN A 19 -5.40 -17.00 0.39
C ASN A 19 -4.80 -15.60 0.47
N ILE A 20 -5.56 -14.52 0.33
CA ILE A 20 -4.96 -13.20 0.53
C ILE A 20 -4.42 -13.06 1.95
N ALA A 21 -5.09 -13.69 2.92
CA ALA A 21 -4.65 -13.76 4.31
C ALA A 21 -3.21 -14.31 4.49
N ARG A 22 -2.74 -15.19 3.59
CA ARG A 22 -1.37 -15.73 3.61
C ARG A 22 -0.35 -14.80 2.95
N SER A 23 -0.80 -13.94 2.04
CA SER A 23 0.02 -12.92 1.39
C SER A 23 0.09 -11.62 2.19
N LEU A 24 -0.80 -11.46 3.19
CA LEU A 24 -0.84 -10.31 4.07
C LEU A 24 0.18 -10.45 5.18
N LEU A 25 1.20 -9.63 5.13
CA LEU A 25 2.06 -9.41 6.29
C LEU A 25 1.46 -8.31 7.15
N LYS A 26 1.49 -8.50 8.47
CA LYS A 26 1.31 -7.38 9.39
C LYS A 26 2.37 -6.34 9.02
N SER A 27 1.94 -5.09 8.83
CA SER A 27 2.90 -4.00 8.71
C SER A 27 3.79 -3.98 9.97
N PRO A 28 5.11 -3.71 9.86
CA PRO A 28 5.90 -3.32 11.00
C PRO A 28 5.23 -2.12 11.68
N GLU A 29 5.26 -2.12 12.99
CA GLU A 29 4.64 -1.09 13.84
C GLU A 29 5.44 0.22 13.85
N ILE A 30 6.55 0.28 13.11
CA ILE A 30 7.49 1.39 13.16
C ILE A 30 7.56 2.05 11.78
N TYR A 31 6.83 3.16 11.65
CA TYR A 31 7.06 4.16 10.63
C TYR A 31 7.71 5.37 11.29
N PHE A 32 8.74 5.92 10.67
CA PHE A 32 9.43 7.08 11.24
C PHE A 32 8.55 8.31 11.04
N PHE A 33 7.98 8.80 12.14
CA PHE A 33 7.18 10.03 12.15
C PHE A 33 7.97 11.26 11.70
N ASP A 34 9.28 11.26 11.96
CA ASP A 34 10.19 12.30 11.49
C ASP A 34 10.77 11.92 10.11
N THR A 35 10.18 12.51 9.06
CA THR A 35 10.56 12.23 7.67
C THR A 35 11.98 12.66 7.31
N GLU A 36 12.58 13.58 8.07
CA GLU A 36 13.96 14.04 7.86
C GLU A 36 14.99 13.06 8.41
N LEU A 37 14.60 12.29 9.44
CA LEU A 37 15.43 11.24 10.05
C LEU A 37 15.38 9.91 9.26
N VAL A 38 14.51 9.79 8.25
CA VAL A 38 14.46 8.64 7.35
C VAL A 38 15.75 8.61 6.51
N LYS A 39 16.65 7.69 6.86
CA LYS A 39 17.86 7.41 6.08
C LYS A 39 17.47 6.69 4.79
N GLY A 40 17.68 7.33 3.65
CA GLY A 40 17.38 6.74 2.35
C GLY A 40 17.32 7.77 1.23
N ASP A 41 17.04 7.29 0.03
CA ASP A 41 16.76 8.14 -1.12
C ASP A 41 15.36 8.77 -1.05
N GLU A 42 15.07 9.67 -1.99
CA GLU A 42 13.78 10.35 -2.11
C GLU A 42 12.60 9.39 -2.28
N GLY A 43 12.81 8.20 -2.85
CA GLY A 43 11.79 7.18 -3.00
C GLY A 43 11.37 6.62 -1.64
N ILE A 44 12.34 6.23 -0.82
CA ILE A 44 12.11 5.71 0.55
C ILE A 44 11.39 6.76 1.42
N LYS A 45 11.85 8.02 1.37
CA LYS A 45 11.21 9.11 2.12
C LYS A 45 9.75 9.31 1.67
N PHE A 46 9.51 9.22 0.37
CA PHE A 46 8.17 9.38 -0.18
C PHE A 46 7.23 8.21 0.17
N GLU A 47 7.73 6.97 0.13
CA GLU A 47 6.99 5.79 0.61
C GLU A 47 6.60 5.93 2.09
N ASN A 48 7.54 6.37 2.96
CA ASN A 48 7.25 6.62 4.37
C ASN A 48 6.21 7.74 4.57
N PHE A 49 6.27 8.83 3.78
CA PHE A 49 5.27 9.89 3.82
C PHE A 49 3.86 9.36 3.47
N VAL A 50 3.75 8.51 2.44
CA VAL A 50 2.47 7.88 2.09
C VAL A 50 2.00 6.97 3.23
N ALA A 51 2.89 6.16 3.81
CA ALA A 51 2.55 5.28 4.94
C ALA A 51 1.98 6.05 6.14
N LEU A 52 2.64 7.14 6.56
CA LEU A 52 2.16 7.99 7.66
C LEU A 52 0.79 8.60 7.36
N SER A 53 0.57 9.03 6.11
CA SER A 53 -0.71 9.59 5.67
C SER A 53 -1.83 8.53 5.73
N LEU A 54 -1.54 7.30 5.29
CA LEU A 54 -2.47 6.17 5.39
C LEU A 54 -2.75 5.77 6.85
N LEU A 55 -1.73 5.77 7.71
CA LEU A 55 -1.92 5.49 9.14
C LEU A 55 -2.80 6.54 9.82
N LYS A 56 -2.57 7.83 9.54
CA LYS A 56 -3.42 8.91 10.05
C LYS A 56 -4.88 8.71 9.62
N HIS A 57 -5.12 8.31 8.37
CA HIS A 57 -6.46 7.99 7.89
C HIS A 57 -7.08 6.81 8.66
N ILE A 58 -6.33 5.72 8.80
CA ILE A 58 -6.78 4.51 9.49
C ILE A 58 -7.12 4.80 10.95
N HIS A 59 -6.26 5.51 11.69
CA HIS A 59 -6.54 5.91 13.07
C HIS A 59 -7.79 6.76 13.16
N SER A 60 -7.95 7.73 12.25
CA SER A 60 -9.19 8.51 12.17
C SER A 60 -10.43 7.64 11.96
N LYS A 61 -10.38 6.60 11.12
CA LYS A 61 -11.50 5.66 10.93
C LYS A 61 -11.76 4.81 12.18
N ILE A 62 -10.72 4.36 12.87
CA ILE A 62 -10.84 3.59 14.12
C ILE A 62 -11.50 4.45 15.19
N ASP A 63 -10.97 5.66 15.42
CA ASP A 63 -11.40 6.56 16.48
C ASP A 63 -12.83 7.07 16.27
N TYR A 64 -13.19 7.46 15.03
CA TYR A 64 -14.52 8.03 14.76
C TYR A 64 -15.59 7.00 14.43
N GLN A 65 -15.24 5.83 13.90
CA GLN A 65 -16.22 4.85 13.40
C GLN A 65 -16.23 3.54 14.20
N ALA A 66 -15.34 3.39 15.20
CA ALA A 66 -15.15 2.15 15.96
C ALA A 66 -14.95 0.91 15.07
N LYS A 67 -14.31 1.10 13.91
CA LYS A 67 -14.07 0.04 12.90
C LYS A 67 -12.65 -0.50 12.99
N ASN A 68 -12.49 -1.81 12.73
CA ASN A 68 -11.19 -2.47 12.79
C ASN A 68 -10.41 -2.32 11.48
N TYR A 69 -9.85 -1.13 11.23
CA TYR A 69 -8.95 -0.89 10.11
C TYR A 69 -7.49 -1.24 10.46
N SER A 70 -6.72 -1.69 9.46
CA SER A 70 -5.27 -1.90 9.61
C SER A 70 -4.53 -1.74 8.29
N LEU A 71 -3.30 -1.23 8.38
CA LEU A 71 -2.35 -1.15 7.27
C LEU A 71 -1.49 -2.42 7.25
N LYS A 72 -1.33 -3.00 6.06
CA LYS A 72 -0.62 -4.26 5.84
C LYS A 72 0.27 -4.16 4.60
N PHE A 73 1.20 -5.09 4.47
CA PHE A 73 1.94 -5.34 3.23
C PHE A 73 1.37 -6.55 2.52
N LEU A 74 1.46 -6.58 1.19
CA LEU A 74 0.97 -7.70 0.39
C LEU A 74 2.06 -8.19 -0.55
N HIS A 75 2.47 -9.46 -0.38
CA HIS A 75 3.43 -10.11 -1.24
C HIS A 75 3.06 -11.57 -1.53
N THR A 76 3.55 -12.11 -2.64
CA THR A 76 3.40 -13.53 -2.98
C THR A 76 4.75 -14.27 -2.96
N LYS A 77 4.70 -15.60 -3.00
CA LYS A 77 5.91 -16.44 -3.12
C LYS A 77 6.67 -16.20 -4.42
N GLU A 78 5.96 -15.82 -5.47
CA GLU A 78 6.51 -15.47 -6.78
C GLU A 78 7.14 -14.06 -6.80
N LYS A 79 7.43 -13.49 -5.61
CA LYS A 79 8.08 -12.19 -5.40
C LYS A 79 7.34 -11.02 -6.03
N LYS A 80 6.01 -11.12 -6.15
CA LYS A 80 5.15 -9.99 -6.49
C LYS A 80 4.77 -9.27 -5.21
N GLU A 81 4.91 -7.96 -5.20
CA GLU A 81 4.70 -7.13 -4.01
C GLU A 81 3.95 -5.87 -4.39
N VAL A 82 3.13 -5.37 -3.45
CA VAL A 82 2.60 -4.01 -3.47
C VAL A 82 2.93 -3.32 -2.15
N ASP A 83 3.16 -2.02 -2.22
CA ASP A 83 3.70 -1.26 -1.09
C ASP A 83 2.73 -1.17 0.09
N PHE A 84 1.41 -1.12 -0.10
CA PHE A 84 0.46 -1.13 1.02
C PHE A 84 -0.86 -1.83 0.69
N ALA A 85 -1.54 -2.31 1.74
CA ALA A 85 -2.88 -2.83 1.71
C ALA A 85 -3.68 -2.31 2.92
N ILE A 86 -4.85 -1.72 2.68
CA ILE A 86 -5.79 -1.34 3.72
C ILE A 86 -6.75 -2.52 3.92
N SER A 87 -6.91 -2.95 5.17
CA SER A 87 -7.89 -3.97 5.51
C SER A 87 -8.85 -3.51 6.60
N HIS A 88 -10.09 -4.00 6.51
CA HIS A 88 -11.19 -3.75 7.43
C HIS A 88 -11.81 -5.11 7.79
N ASP A 89 -11.95 -5.40 9.08
CA ASP A 89 -12.46 -6.69 9.58
C ASP A 89 -11.80 -7.90 8.90
N LYS A 90 -10.47 -7.84 8.77
CA LYS A 90 -9.60 -8.85 8.14
C LYS A 90 -9.74 -9.01 6.62
N LYS A 91 -10.60 -8.25 5.95
CA LYS A 91 -10.72 -8.21 4.48
C LYS A 91 -9.92 -7.05 3.90
N VAL A 92 -9.18 -7.28 2.82
CA VAL A 92 -8.48 -6.21 2.09
C VAL A 92 -9.51 -5.40 1.29
N GLU A 93 -9.57 -4.10 1.53
CA GLU A 93 -10.46 -3.18 0.83
C GLU A 93 -9.74 -2.38 -0.26
N LYS A 94 -8.42 -2.18 -0.12
CA LYS A 94 -7.62 -1.40 -1.07
C LYS A 94 -6.16 -1.82 -1.08
N ILE A 95 -5.54 -1.79 -2.25
CA ILE A 95 -4.09 -1.95 -2.41
C ILE A 95 -3.49 -0.69 -3.06
N ILE A 96 -2.29 -0.32 -2.61
CA ILE A 96 -1.62 0.92 -2.98
C ILE A 96 -0.19 0.61 -3.39
N GLU A 97 0.22 1.13 -4.55
CA GLU A 97 1.62 1.18 -4.99
C GLU A 97 2.11 2.63 -4.97
N VAL A 98 3.34 2.86 -4.51
CA VAL A 98 3.95 4.19 -4.46
C VAL A 98 5.11 4.27 -5.44
N LYS A 99 5.12 5.32 -6.27
CA LYS A 99 6.23 5.62 -7.19
C LYS A 99 6.66 7.08 -7.06
N LEU A 100 7.97 7.31 -7.10
CA LEU A 100 8.49 8.68 -7.14
C LEU A 100 8.18 9.34 -8.50
N LYS A 101 8.62 8.71 -9.60
CA LYS A 101 8.54 9.26 -10.97
C LYS A 101 8.02 8.31 -12.03
N ASN A 102 7.94 7.00 -11.74
CA ASN A 102 7.47 6.05 -12.75
C ASN A 102 5.95 6.17 -12.90
N HIS A 103 5.52 6.65 -14.07
CA HIS A 103 4.12 6.85 -14.37
C HIS A 103 3.46 5.60 -14.97
N THR A 104 4.24 4.59 -15.37
CA THR A 104 3.73 3.34 -15.93
C THR A 104 3.07 2.50 -14.84
N MET A 105 1.97 1.83 -15.17
CA MET A 105 1.27 0.92 -14.26
C MET A 105 2.22 -0.19 -13.74
N SER A 106 2.23 -0.40 -12.42
CA SER A 106 2.92 -1.53 -11.80
C SER A 106 2.28 -2.86 -12.20
N SER A 107 3.09 -3.78 -12.73
CA SER A 107 2.63 -5.12 -13.13
C SER A 107 2.20 -5.97 -11.93
N SER A 108 2.84 -5.78 -10.76
CA SER A 108 2.43 -6.41 -9.51
C SER A 108 1.08 -5.88 -9.04
N LEU A 109 0.90 -4.56 -9.02
CA LEU A 109 -0.38 -3.93 -8.64
C LEU A 109 -1.52 -4.42 -9.55
N ARG A 110 -1.29 -4.39 -10.87
CA ARG A 110 -2.23 -4.91 -11.87
C ARG A 110 -2.57 -6.37 -11.63
N PHE A 111 -1.56 -7.21 -11.38
CA PHE A 111 -1.77 -8.62 -11.10
C PHE A 111 -2.67 -8.85 -9.88
N PHE A 112 -2.43 -8.14 -8.76
CA PHE A 112 -3.27 -8.30 -7.56
C PHE A 112 -4.70 -7.79 -7.79
N HIS A 113 -4.85 -6.65 -8.47
CA HIS A 113 -6.15 -6.10 -8.84
C HIS A 113 -6.96 -7.10 -9.67
N GLU A 114 -6.39 -7.61 -10.77
CA GLU A 114 -7.08 -8.54 -11.67
C GLU A 114 -7.35 -9.89 -10.99
N LYS A 115 -6.39 -10.41 -10.21
CA LYS A 115 -6.52 -11.74 -9.57
C LYS A 115 -7.52 -11.77 -8.42
N TYR A 116 -7.55 -10.72 -7.60
CA TYR A 116 -8.36 -10.69 -6.37
C TYR A 116 -9.53 -9.73 -6.42
N GLN A 117 -9.69 -8.98 -7.51
CA GLN A 117 -10.75 -7.98 -7.70
C GLN A 117 -10.77 -6.93 -6.59
N ILE A 118 -9.58 -6.51 -6.15
CA ILE A 118 -9.41 -5.53 -5.08
C ILE A 118 -9.20 -4.15 -5.69
N PRO A 119 -9.89 -3.10 -5.22
CA PRO A 119 -9.61 -1.73 -5.60
C PRO A 119 -8.13 -1.39 -5.45
N ALA A 120 -7.55 -0.81 -6.49
CA ALA A 120 -6.11 -0.55 -6.56
C ALA A 120 -5.84 0.88 -6.98
N VAL A 121 -4.79 1.46 -6.40
CA VAL A 121 -4.32 2.81 -6.75
C VAL A 121 -2.79 2.85 -6.81
N GLN A 122 -2.26 3.51 -7.83
CA GLN A 122 -0.85 3.86 -7.91
C GLN A 122 -0.68 5.35 -7.61
N VAL A 123 -0.03 5.66 -6.48
CA VAL A 123 0.28 7.03 -6.06
C VAL A 123 1.64 7.41 -6.62
N VAL A 124 1.70 8.49 -7.38
CA VAL A 124 2.93 8.97 -8.00
C VAL A 124 3.22 10.42 -7.57
N LYS A 125 4.43 10.69 -7.06
CA LYS A 125 4.82 12.02 -6.54
C LYS A 125 4.71 13.10 -7.61
N ASP A 126 5.25 12.85 -8.81
CA ASP A 126 5.40 13.86 -9.87
C ASP A 126 4.35 13.72 -11.00
N LEU A 127 3.13 13.24 -10.69
CA LEU A 127 2.10 12.99 -11.71
C LEU A 127 1.37 14.25 -12.16
N LYS A 128 1.49 14.60 -13.45
CA LYS A 128 0.83 15.79 -14.01
C LYS A 128 -0.71 15.71 -14.01
N LYS A 129 -1.29 14.54 -14.33
CA LYS A 129 -2.74 14.36 -14.50
C LYS A 129 -3.17 12.98 -13.98
N LYS A 130 -4.24 12.94 -13.17
CA LYS A 130 -4.92 11.70 -12.78
C LYS A 130 -5.43 10.96 -14.02
N ARG A 131 -5.34 9.64 -14.00
CA ARG A 131 -5.91 8.78 -15.05
C ARG A 131 -6.27 7.41 -14.48
N ILE A 132 -7.02 6.64 -15.27
CA ILE A 132 -7.43 5.27 -14.94
C ILE A 132 -6.91 4.37 -16.05
N GLU A 133 -6.24 3.29 -15.69
CA GLU A 133 -5.75 2.26 -16.62
C GLU A 133 -6.19 0.88 -16.10
N GLY A 134 -6.96 0.14 -16.88
CA GLY A 134 -7.41 -1.21 -16.50
C GLY A 134 -8.19 -1.27 -15.18
N GLY A 135 -8.98 -0.22 -14.86
CA GLY A 135 -9.75 -0.14 -13.61
C GLY A 135 -8.95 0.34 -12.39
N ILE A 136 -7.67 0.66 -12.56
CA ILE A 136 -6.76 1.10 -11.50
C ILE A 136 -6.51 2.59 -11.62
N GLU A 137 -6.66 3.33 -10.53
CA GLU A 137 -6.38 4.76 -10.51
C GLU A 137 -4.88 5.03 -10.44
N ILE A 138 -4.39 5.98 -11.23
CA ILE A 138 -3.04 6.53 -11.12
C ILE A 138 -3.19 8.00 -10.72
N VAL A 139 -2.71 8.35 -9.52
CA VAL A 139 -3.03 9.61 -8.86
C VAL A 139 -1.78 10.36 -8.37
N HIS A 140 -1.87 11.68 -8.29
CA HIS A 140 -0.81 12.51 -7.68
C HIS A 140 -0.95 12.52 -6.16
N SER A 141 0.16 12.43 -5.44
CA SER A 141 0.19 12.32 -3.97
C SER A 141 -0.52 13.47 -3.23
N LYS A 142 -0.05 14.72 -3.35
CA LYS A 142 -0.60 15.88 -2.61
C LYS A 142 -2.11 16.04 -2.76
N LYS A 143 -2.62 15.98 -3.99
CA LYS A 143 -4.05 16.21 -4.28
C LYS A 143 -4.99 15.15 -3.71
N ASN A 144 -4.52 13.93 -3.43
CA ASN A 144 -5.38 12.81 -3.03
C ASN A 144 -5.10 12.33 -1.59
N LEU A 145 -3.90 12.57 -1.06
CA LEU A 145 -3.58 12.28 0.35
C LEU A 145 -4.08 13.37 1.30
N GLU A 146 -4.45 14.57 0.80
CA GLU A 146 -5.07 15.62 1.62
C GLU A 146 -6.57 15.37 1.84
N SER A 147 -7.28 14.84 0.83
CA SER A 147 -8.68 14.43 0.98
C SER A 147 -8.82 13.00 1.53
N LEU A 148 -7.78 12.15 1.37
CA LEU A 148 -7.80 10.72 1.69
C LEU A 148 -9.02 9.97 1.13
N ASP A 149 -9.63 10.51 0.06
CA ASP A 149 -10.63 9.84 -0.76
C ASP A 149 -9.94 8.85 -1.71
N LEU A 150 -8.99 8.07 -1.16
CA LEU A 150 -8.26 7.03 -1.86
C LEU A 150 -9.06 5.76 -1.87
#